data_AF-A0A7W0Y7A7-F1
#
_entry.id   AF-A0A7W0Y7A7-F1
#
_cell.length_a   1.000
_cell.length_b   1.000
_cell.length_c   1.000
_cell.angle_alpha   90.00
_cell.angle_beta   90.00
_cell.angle_gamma   90.00
#
_symmetry.space_group_name_H-M   'P 1'
#
loop_
_entity.id
_entity.type
_entity.pdbx_description
1 polymer ?
#
loop_
_entity_poly.entity_id
_entity_poly.type
_entity_poly.pdbx_seq_one_letter_code
_entity_poly.pdbx_strand_id
1 'polypeptide(L)'
;MLDRMQVGDVPRKHHIQLRGLGGELRFEECFTRDGFDGPYSILYHERRPHTHRLAEARHGWLGPVGIEERRLAKRHYRSGELAGMGGAPVDGRVALLFNDDLI
;
A
#
# COMPACT_ATOMS: atom_id res chain seq x y z
N MET A 1 2.30 -27.36 -2.49
CA MET A 1 2.06 -26.50 -1.32
C MET A 1 3.13 -25.42 -1.33
N LEU A 2 2.93 -24.36 -2.13
CA LEU A 2 3.98 -23.37 -2.44
C LEU A 2 3.76 -22.00 -1.78
N ASP A 3 2.66 -21.78 -1.05
CA ASP A 3 2.18 -20.40 -0.85
C ASP A 3 2.54 -19.79 0.52
N ARG A 4 3.28 -20.49 1.37
CA ARG A 4 3.75 -19.94 2.66
C ARG A 4 5.18 -19.44 2.54
N MET A 5 5.35 -18.13 2.46
CA MET A 5 6.63 -17.45 2.64
C MET A 5 6.76 -16.96 4.09
N GLN A 6 7.96 -17.07 4.64
CA GLN A 6 8.29 -16.57 5.97
C GLN A 6 9.63 -15.84 5.91
N VAL A 7 9.70 -14.65 6.51
CA VAL A 7 10.91 -13.84 6.62
C VAL A 7 10.99 -13.21 8.01
N GLY A 8 12.20 -13.05 8.52
CA GLY A 8 12.45 -12.45 9.83
C GLY A 8 12.04 -13.32 11.02
N ASP A 9 11.95 -12.69 12.18
CA ASP A 9 11.57 -13.33 13.44
C ASP A 9 10.05 -13.52 13.50
N VAL A 10 9.62 -14.78 13.58
CA VAL A 10 8.21 -15.14 13.74
C VAL A 10 8.06 -16.21 14.82
N PRO A 11 6.91 -16.30 15.49
CA PRO A 11 6.70 -17.34 16.49
C PRO A 11 6.58 -18.74 15.87
N ARG A 12 6.80 -19.76 16.70
CA ARG A 12 6.67 -21.17 16.32
C ARG A 12 5.26 -21.56 15.82
N LYS A 13 4.23 -20.85 16.29
CA LYS A 13 2.81 -21.00 15.89
C LYS A 13 2.23 -19.60 15.77
N HIS A 14 1.29 -19.40 14.85
CA HIS A 14 0.52 -18.15 14.77
C HIS A 14 -0.27 -17.91 16.07
N HIS A 15 -0.55 -16.63 16.38
CA HIS A 15 -1.35 -16.22 17.54
C HIS A 15 -0.78 -16.65 18.89
N ILE A 16 0.55 -16.69 18.99
CA ILE A 16 1.25 -16.81 20.27
C ILE A 16 2.16 -15.60 20.44
N GLN A 17 2.51 -15.31 21.69
CA GLN A 17 3.36 -14.17 21.99
C GLN A 17 4.75 -14.33 21.37
N LEU A 18 5.14 -13.36 20.55
CA LEU A 18 6.53 -13.14 20.13
C LEU A 18 7.14 -12.01 20.97
N ARG A 19 8.39 -12.20 21.39
CA ARG A 19 9.20 -11.16 22.04
C ARG A 19 10.48 -10.97 21.24
N GLY A 20 10.94 -9.72 21.13
CA GLY A 20 12.26 -9.46 20.57
C GLY A 20 13.37 -9.75 21.59
N LEU A 21 14.62 -9.48 21.20
CA LEU A 21 15.81 -9.86 21.98
C LEU A 21 15.88 -9.18 23.35
N GLY A 22 15.29 -7.99 23.50
CA GLY A 22 15.18 -7.26 24.77
C GLY A 22 13.99 -7.68 25.65
N GLY A 23 13.22 -8.68 25.22
CA GLY A 23 12.01 -9.13 25.91
C GLY A 23 10.75 -8.31 25.62
N GLU A 24 10.86 -7.25 24.81
CA GLU A 24 9.73 -6.43 24.40
C GLU A 24 8.72 -7.23 23.57
N LEU A 25 7.44 -6.92 23.74
CA LEU A 25 6.37 -7.56 22.97
C LEU A 25 6.45 -7.10 21.52
N ARG A 26 6.36 -8.04 20.59
CA ARG A 26 6.00 -7.73 19.19
C ARG A 26 4.48 -7.68 19.07
N PHE A 27 3.98 -6.73 18.29
CA PHE A 27 2.55 -6.53 18.06
C PHE A 27 2.14 -7.28 16.80
N GLU A 28 1.19 -8.20 16.92
CA GLU A 28 0.68 -8.97 15.78
C GLU A 28 -0.36 -8.13 14.99
N GLU A 29 -0.25 -8.11 13.67
CA GLU A 29 -1.26 -7.59 12.73
C GLU A 29 -1.59 -8.67 11.70
N CYS A 30 -2.86 -9.02 11.57
CA CYS A 30 -3.35 -9.90 10.51
C CYS A 30 -3.82 -9.03 9.34
N PHE A 31 -3.01 -8.95 8.29
CA PHE A 31 -3.30 -8.17 7.10
C PHE A 31 -3.92 -9.07 6.03
N THR A 32 -5.19 -8.87 5.72
CA THR A 32 -5.95 -9.69 4.77
C THR A 32 -6.33 -8.87 3.53
N ARG A 33 -6.48 -9.54 2.37
CA ARG A 33 -6.90 -8.89 1.12
C ARG A 33 -8.40 -8.94 0.85
N ASP A 34 -9.11 -9.90 1.44
CA ASP A 34 -10.54 -10.13 1.21
C ASP A 34 -11.20 -10.64 2.50
N GLY A 35 -11.35 -9.76 3.48
CA GLY A 35 -11.96 -10.09 4.77
C GLY A 35 -11.26 -11.27 5.46
N PHE A 36 -12.00 -12.35 5.72
CA PHE A 36 -11.48 -13.60 6.30
C PHE A 36 -11.26 -14.69 5.23
N ASP A 37 -11.64 -14.43 3.99
CA ASP A 37 -11.62 -15.36 2.87
C ASP A 37 -10.62 -14.88 1.82
N GLY A 38 -9.33 -15.16 2.02
CA GLY A 38 -8.34 -14.80 1.02
C GLY A 38 -6.90 -14.90 1.50
N PRO A 39 -5.94 -14.49 0.65
CA PRO A 39 -4.54 -14.40 1.05
C PRO A 39 -4.37 -13.42 2.21
N TYR A 40 -3.56 -13.83 3.18
CA TYR A 40 -3.25 -13.04 4.36
C TYR A 40 -1.76 -13.09 4.68
N SER A 41 -1.32 -12.06 5.38
CA SER A 41 0.00 -11.96 5.99
C SER A 41 -0.17 -11.70 7.48
N ILE A 42 0.57 -12.44 8.32
CA ILE A 42 0.68 -12.11 9.75
C ILE A 42 2.00 -11.39 9.95
N LEU A 43 1.90 -10.14 10.37
CA LEU A 43 3.03 -9.24 10.58
C LEU A 43 3.28 -9.08 12.08
N TYR A 44 4.55 -9.01 12.47
CA TYR A 44 4.96 -8.79 13.86
C TYR A 44 5.78 -7.50 13.97
N HIS A 45 5.18 -6.45 14.54
CA HIS A 45 5.74 -5.11 14.56
C HIS A 45 6.48 -4.81 15.87
N GLU A 46 7.53 -4.00 15.79
CA GLU A 46 8.25 -3.51 16.97
C GLU A 46 7.42 -2.48 17.76
N ARG A 47 6.60 -1.69 17.06
CA ARG A 47 5.71 -0.68 17.63
C ARG A 47 4.26 -0.99 17.25
N ARG A 48 3.32 -0.44 18.00
CA ARG A 48 1.87 -0.63 17.78
C ARG A 48 1.47 -0.05 16.41
N PRO A 49 1.08 -0.86 15.41
CA PRO A 49 0.75 -0.34 14.08
C PRO A 49 -0.58 0.43 14.07
N HIS A 50 -1.47 0.14 15.00
CA HIS A 50 -2.79 0.79 15.10
C HIS A 50 -2.76 2.18 15.76
N THR A 51 -1.66 2.57 16.41
CA THR A 51 -1.57 3.89 17.05
C THR A 51 -1.26 4.94 16.01
N HIS A 52 -2.04 6.01 15.98
CA HIS A 52 -1.84 7.15 15.10
C HIS A 52 -1.79 8.46 15.89
N ARG A 53 -1.23 9.49 15.26
CA ARG A 53 -1.28 10.87 15.73
C ARG A 53 -1.70 11.74 14.55
N LEU A 54 -2.41 12.83 14.84
CA LEU A 54 -2.70 13.83 13.82
C LEU A 54 -1.39 14.40 13.28
N ALA A 55 -1.32 14.52 11.96
CA ALA A 55 -0.22 15.12 11.24
C ALA A 55 -0.77 15.96 10.09
N GLU A 56 -0.08 17.05 9.79
CA GLU A 56 -0.39 17.87 8.62
C GLU A 56 -0.07 17.08 7.34
N ALA A 57 -1.04 17.01 6.42
CA ALA A 57 -0.84 16.42 5.10
C ALA A 57 -0.09 17.43 4.20
N ARG A 58 1.23 17.30 4.13
CA ARG A 58 2.10 18.17 3.30
C ARG A 58 2.24 17.70 1.86
N HIS A 59 1.90 16.44 1.62
CA HIS A 59 2.02 15.76 0.34
C HIS A 59 0.70 15.05 0.05
N GLY A 60 0.35 15.00 -1.22
CA GLY A 60 -0.93 14.46 -1.63
C GLY A 60 -1.18 14.64 -3.11
N TRP A 61 -2.11 13.84 -3.60
CA TRP A 61 -2.59 13.92 -4.96
C TRP A 61 -4.10 14.06 -4.91
N LEU A 62 -4.62 15.17 -5.45
CA LEU A 62 -6.04 15.51 -5.39
C LEU A 62 -6.92 14.64 -6.31
N GLY A 63 -6.34 13.62 -6.94
CA GLY A 63 -7.00 12.86 -7.99
C GLY A 63 -7.05 13.63 -9.31
N PRO A 64 -7.42 12.96 -10.41
CA PRO A 64 -7.54 13.62 -11.68
C PRO A 64 -8.92 14.25 -11.89
N VAL A 65 -8.96 15.31 -12.68
CA VAL A 65 -10.21 15.91 -13.14
C VAL A 65 -10.52 15.39 -14.54
N GLY A 66 -11.71 14.82 -14.71
CA GLY A 66 -12.30 14.45 -16.00
C GLY A 66 -12.18 15.57 -17.02
N ILE A 67 -11.72 15.24 -18.23
CA ILE A 67 -11.97 16.07 -19.41
C ILE A 67 -13.20 15.51 -20.15
N GLU A 68 -13.73 16.28 -21.10
CA GLU A 68 -14.82 15.81 -21.95
C GLU A 68 -14.51 14.42 -22.52
N GLU A 69 -15.46 13.50 -22.34
CA GLU A 69 -15.32 12.14 -22.81
C GLU A 69 -15.08 12.13 -24.32
N ARG A 70 -14.09 11.35 -24.73
CA ARG A 70 -13.76 11.16 -26.14
C ARG A 70 -13.72 9.70 -26.47
N ARG A 71 -14.09 9.36 -27.70
CA ARG A 71 -13.93 7.99 -28.21
C ARG A 71 -12.48 7.53 -28.06
N LEU A 72 -12.32 6.29 -27.58
CA LEU A 72 -11.01 5.65 -27.50
C LEU A 72 -10.38 5.60 -28.89
N ALA A 73 -9.13 6.06 -28.97
CA ALA A 73 -8.35 6.05 -30.18
C ALA A 73 -7.23 5.01 -30.04
N LYS A 74 -7.05 4.18 -31.08
CA LYS A 74 -5.98 3.17 -31.14
C LYS A 74 -4.64 3.85 -31.42
N ARG A 75 -3.96 4.30 -30.37
CA ARG A 75 -2.63 4.95 -30.47
C ARG A 75 -1.73 4.53 -29.30
N HIS A 76 -0.42 4.57 -29.54
CA HIS A 76 0.58 4.42 -28.50
C HIS A 76 0.77 5.74 -27.75
N TYR A 77 1.02 5.65 -26.44
CA TYR A 77 1.35 6.78 -25.58
C TYR A 77 2.84 6.74 -25.27
N ARG A 78 3.51 7.89 -25.41
CA ARG A 78 4.93 8.04 -25.10
C ARG A 78 5.12 8.46 -23.63
N SER A 79 4.63 7.63 -22.71
CA SER A 79 4.66 7.95 -21.27
C SER A 79 6.09 8.10 -20.71
N GLY A 80 7.09 7.47 -21.34
CA GLY A 80 8.50 7.64 -20.98
C GLY A 80 9.09 9.03 -21.31
N GLU A 81 8.39 9.84 -22.11
CA GLU A 81 8.78 11.22 -22.42
C GLU A 81 8.15 12.24 -21.45
N LEU A 82 7.36 11.78 -20.48
CA LEU A 82 6.77 12.67 -19.48
C LEU A 82 7.86 13.23 -18.55
N ALA A 83 7.78 14.54 -18.31
CA ALA A 83 8.67 15.19 -17.35
C ALA A 83 8.42 14.63 -15.93
N GLY A 84 9.51 14.23 -15.26
CA GLY A 84 9.44 13.89 -13.84
C GLY A 84 9.15 15.15 -13.02
N MET A 85 8.20 15.06 -12.10
CA MET A 85 7.81 16.19 -11.24
C MET A 85 8.74 16.40 -10.02
N GLY A 86 9.60 15.42 -9.71
CA GLY A 86 10.43 15.44 -8.50
C GLY A 86 9.58 15.35 -7.22
N GLY A 87 10.20 15.57 -6.06
CA GLY A 87 9.49 15.62 -4.77
C GLY A 87 9.04 14.27 -4.22
N ALA A 88 8.01 14.28 -3.37
CA ALA A 88 7.48 13.06 -2.79
C ALA A 88 6.76 12.24 -3.87
N PRO A 89 6.91 10.90 -3.90
CA PRO A 89 6.30 10.08 -4.94
C PRO A 89 4.78 10.22 -5.09
N VAL A 90 4.08 10.63 -4.03
CA VAL A 90 2.63 10.85 -4.07
C VAL A 90 2.26 12.13 -4.84
N ASP A 91 3.09 13.18 -4.82
CA ASP A 91 2.80 14.46 -5.46
C ASP A 91 2.95 14.39 -6.98
N GLY A 92 3.89 13.57 -7.46
CA GLY A 92 4.23 13.45 -8.87
C GLY A 92 3.31 12.56 -9.70
N ARG A 93 2.12 12.20 -9.19
CA ARG A 93 1.17 11.35 -9.92
C ARG A 93 0.51 12.14 -11.05
N VAL A 94 0.71 11.69 -12.29
CA VAL A 94 0.06 12.25 -13.49
C VAL A 94 -0.93 11.23 -14.02
N ALA A 95 -2.23 11.55 -13.97
CA ALA A 95 -3.23 10.71 -14.62
C ALA A 95 -3.18 10.88 -16.13
N LEU A 96 -3.16 9.76 -16.84
CA LEU A 96 -3.17 9.73 -18.31
C LEU A 96 -4.53 9.29 -18.84
N LEU A 97 -5.08 8.25 -18.23
CA LEU A 97 -6.37 7.63 -18.52
C LEU A 97 -6.92 7.08 -17.21
N PHE A 98 -8.22 7.23 -16.99
CA PHE A 98 -8.92 6.71 -15.82
C PHE A 98 -10.37 6.43 -16.22
N ASN A 99 -11.02 5.58 -15.43
CA ASN A 99 -12.45 5.36 -15.53
C ASN A 99 -13.16 6.28 -14.53
N ASP A 100 -14.42 6.60 -14.82
CA ASP A 100 -15.28 7.41 -13.94
C ASP A 100 -15.57 6.73 -12.60
N ASP A 101 -15.44 5.40 -12.51
CA ASP A 101 -15.71 4.59 -11.32
C ASP A 101 -14.49 4.35 -10.42
N LEU A 102 -13.32 4.89 -10.77
CA LEU A 102 -12.05 4.64 -10.08
C LEU A 102 -11.43 5.89 -9.42
N ILE A 103 -12.22 6.96 -9.21
CA ILE A 103 -11.82 8.17 -8.48
C ILE A 103 -12.74 8.40 -7.29
#